data_AF-A0AAJ2UGH1-F1
#
_entry.id   AF-A0AAJ2UGH1-F1
#
_cell.length_a   1.000
_cell.length_b   1.000
_cell.length_c   1.000
_cell.angle_alpha   90.00
_cell.angle_beta   90.00
_cell.angle_gamma   90.00
#
_symmetry.space_group_name_H-M   'P 1'
#
loop_
_entity.id
_entity.type
_entity.pdbx_description
1 polymer ?
#
loop_
_entity_poly.entity_id
_entity_poly.type
_entity_poly.pdbx_seq_one_letter_code
_entity_poly.pdbx_strand_id
1 'polypeptide(L)'
;MEKDYKEKCFAELEKEVRIKLPNIPSVQDWYEEMRYRKLSEFNASDLARAIRHKIFLEFTVPAALEKMAMESVITGSYYGELMFELLNIPRRFWEQHEEFADNLRVMIEEFLDRVEELTMVAKAIIGRLSRVYPWMAQRSEKSKESLFYTISHELLFYKKEQAESVVDEIQKKGYEVWLEKADRVYKVIVTKCLPIDKKFCDIINEFDNELEELSERFSGNLE
;
A
#
# COMPACT_ATOMS: atom_id res chain seq x y z
N MET A 1 26.18 -15.39 14.33
CA MET A 1 25.46 -16.27 15.28
C MET A 1 24.02 -16.35 14.78
N GLU A 2 23.75 -17.31 13.91
CA GLU A 2 22.49 -17.40 13.18
C GLU A 2 21.49 -18.32 13.91
N LYS A 3 20.21 -17.90 13.90
CA LYS A 3 19.03 -18.78 13.79
C LYS A 3 18.58 -19.63 14.98
N ASP A 4 18.59 -19.10 16.20
CA ASP A 4 17.80 -19.74 17.29
C ASP A 4 16.61 -18.89 17.78
N TYR A 5 16.43 -17.66 17.28
CA TYR A 5 15.29 -16.85 17.75
C TYR A 5 13.93 -17.42 17.30
N LYS A 6 13.87 -18.14 16.17
CA LYS A 6 12.62 -18.68 15.64
C LYS A 6 12.01 -19.74 16.54
N GLU A 7 12.86 -20.46 17.27
CA GLU A 7 12.43 -21.51 18.18
C GLU A 7 12.06 -20.97 19.57
N LYS A 8 12.26 -19.67 19.80
CA LYS A 8 11.85 -19.00 21.03
C LYS A 8 10.38 -18.62 20.98
N CYS A 9 9.71 -18.75 22.11
CA CYS A 9 8.40 -18.17 22.36
C CYS A 9 8.52 -16.83 23.12
N PHE A 10 7.44 -16.05 23.17
CA PHE A 10 7.43 -14.79 23.92
C PHE A 10 7.74 -14.99 25.40
N ALA A 11 7.27 -16.08 26.03
CA ALA A 11 7.59 -16.40 27.43
C ALA A 11 9.10 -16.55 27.69
N GLU A 12 9.87 -17.00 26.69
CA GLU A 12 11.32 -17.10 26.79
C GLU A 12 11.98 -15.73 26.57
N LEU A 13 11.51 -14.98 25.57
CA LEU A 13 12.00 -13.64 25.26
C LEU A 13 11.77 -12.64 26.40
N GLU A 14 10.70 -12.78 27.18
CA GLU A 14 10.43 -11.99 28.40
C GLU A 14 11.57 -12.07 29.43
N LYS A 15 12.34 -13.17 29.43
CA LYS A 15 13.49 -13.35 30.33
C LYS A 15 14.71 -12.57 29.86
N GLU A 16 14.80 -12.26 28.57
CA GLU A 16 15.93 -11.59 27.94
C GLU A 16 15.67 -10.09 27.78
N VAL A 17 14.45 -9.73 27.38
CA VAL A 17 14.05 -8.36 27.06
C VAL A 17 12.77 -8.02 27.80
N ARG A 18 12.80 -6.92 28.56
CA ARG A 18 11.58 -6.39 29.18
C ARG A 18 10.79 -5.59 28.16
N ILE A 19 9.56 -6.01 27.91
CA ILE A 19 8.59 -5.26 27.12
C ILE A 19 7.47 -4.71 28.01
N LYS A 20 6.85 -3.63 27.56
CA LYS A 20 5.62 -3.11 28.16
C LYS A 20 4.48 -3.37 27.20
N LEU A 21 3.62 -4.33 27.54
CA LEU A 21 2.44 -4.62 26.73
C LEU A 21 1.46 -3.44 26.76
N PRO A 22 0.79 -3.14 25.64
CA PRO A 22 -0.32 -2.19 25.63
C PRO A 22 -1.42 -2.62 26.61
N ASN A 23 -2.00 -1.66 27.32
CA ASN A 23 -3.15 -1.91 28.20
C ASN A 23 -4.46 -1.94 27.39
N ILE A 24 -4.55 -2.89 26.46
CA ILE A 24 -5.69 -3.09 25.55
C ILE A 24 -6.12 -4.55 25.70
N PRO A 25 -7.35 -4.86 26.18
CA PRO A 25 -7.76 -6.23 26.47
C PRO A 25 -7.57 -7.20 25.31
N SER A 26 -7.98 -6.80 24.09
CA SER A 26 -7.83 -7.65 22.91
C SER A 26 -6.38 -8.02 22.59
N VAL A 27 -5.42 -7.14 22.90
CA VAL A 27 -3.98 -7.38 22.71
C VAL A 27 -3.44 -8.28 23.81
N GLN A 28 -3.92 -8.13 25.04
CA GLN A 28 -3.54 -8.98 26.16
C GLN A 28 -4.04 -10.42 25.96
N ASP A 29 -5.31 -10.60 25.57
CA ASP A 29 -5.88 -11.90 25.30
C ASP A 29 -5.10 -12.62 24.18
N TRP A 30 -4.87 -11.93 23.06
CA TRP A 30 -4.04 -12.47 21.97
C TRP A 30 -2.60 -12.75 22.41
N TYR A 31 -2.00 -11.88 23.22
CA TYR A 31 -0.63 -12.10 23.69
C TYR A 31 -0.54 -13.36 24.55
N GLU A 32 -1.47 -13.58 25.48
CA GLU A 32 -1.49 -14.80 26.30
C GLU A 32 -1.68 -16.06 25.46
N GLU A 33 -2.49 -16.01 24.40
CA GLU A 33 -2.64 -17.11 23.44
C GLU A 33 -1.34 -17.40 22.67
N MET A 34 -0.62 -16.36 22.26
CA MET A 34 0.63 -16.48 21.49
C MET A 34 1.85 -16.73 22.37
N ARG A 35 1.75 -16.51 23.68
CA ARG A 35 2.88 -16.39 24.60
C ARG A 35 3.82 -17.60 24.59
N TYR A 36 3.25 -18.78 24.40
CA TYR A 36 3.95 -20.07 24.43
C TYR A 36 4.15 -20.69 23.04
N ARG A 37 3.69 -20.02 21.98
CA ARG A 37 3.94 -20.44 20.60
C ARG A 37 5.32 -19.97 20.15
N LYS A 38 6.01 -20.77 19.36
CA LYS A 38 7.31 -20.41 18.80
C LYS A 38 7.13 -19.34 17.72
N LEU A 39 8.10 -18.44 17.57
CA LEU A 39 8.07 -17.43 16.49
C LEU A 39 7.97 -18.07 15.10
N SER A 40 8.56 -19.26 14.88
CA SER A 40 8.43 -20.02 13.63
C SER A 40 7.00 -20.43 13.29
N GLU A 41 6.11 -20.52 14.29
CA GLU A 41 4.70 -20.89 14.11
C GLU A 41 3.81 -19.68 13.80
N PHE A 42 4.31 -18.46 13.93
CA PHE A 42 3.51 -17.26 13.72
C PHE A 42 3.18 -17.11 12.24
N ASN A 43 1.92 -16.79 11.94
CA ASN A 43 1.52 -16.41 10.59
C ASN A 43 1.79 -14.90 10.35
N ALA A 44 1.56 -14.44 9.12
CA ALA A 44 1.80 -13.04 8.77
C ALA A 44 0.96 -12.05 9.61
N SER A 45 -0.29 -12.41 9.95
CA SER A 45 -1.16 -11.58 10.80
C SER A 45 -0.67 -11.51 12.25
N ASP A 46 -0.21 -12.64 12.81
CA ASP A 46 0.39 -12.70 14.15
C ASP A 46 1.64 -11.80 14.22
N LEU A 47 2.52 -11.88 13.21
CA LEU A 47 3.73 -11.04 13.12
C LEU A 47 3.38 -9.56 12.95
N ALA A 48 2.44 -9.23 12.08
CA ALA A 48 1.98 -7.86 11.86
C ALA A 48 1.43 -7.25 13.16
N ARG A 49 0.61 -8.02 13.88
CA ARG A 49 0.05 -7.60 15.17
C ARG A 49 1.14 -7.42 16.25
N ALA A 50 2.13 -8.31 16.31
CA ALA A 50 3.26 -8.16 17.21
C ALA A 50 4.04 -6.87 16.93
N ILE A 51 4.33 -6.59 15.65
CA ILE A 51 5.06 -5.41 15.20
C ILE A 51 4.28 -4.12 15.47
N ARG A 52 2.98 -4.09 15.15
CA ARG A 52 2.06 -2.97 15.43
C ARG A 52 2.12 -2.54 16.89
N HIS A 53 2.20 -3.52 17.79
CA HIS A 53 2.25 -3.30 19.24
C HIS A 53 3.67 -3.23 19.81
N LYS A 54 4.70 -3.24 18.95
CA LYS A 54 6.13 -3.13 19.30
C LYS A 54 6.60 -4.23 20.27
N ILE A 55 6.08 -5.43 20.08
CA ILE A 55 6.38 -6.60 20.90
C ILE A 55 7.61 -7.29 20.32
N PHE A 56 8.71 -7.29 21.09
CA PHE A 56 9.95 -7.99 20.77
C PHE A 56 10.48 -7.72 19.35
N LEU A 57 10.54 -6.45 18.92
CA LEU A 57 10.89 -6.07 17.54
C LEU A 57 12.20 -6.69 17.03
N GLU A 58 13.22 -6.80 17.89
CA GLU A 58 14.51 -7.43 17.56
C GLU A 58 14.38 -8.90 17.10
N PHE A 59 13.25 -9.55 17.41
CA PHE A 59 12.97 -10.94 17.07
C PHE A 59 11.80 -11.07 16.08
N THR A 60 10.77 -10.22 16.20
CA THR A 60 9.58 -10.27 15.33
C THR A 60 9.83 -9.69 13.95
N VAL A 61 10.69 -8.66 13.84
CA VAL A 61 11.07 -8.09 12.52
C VAL A 61 11.85 -9.08 11.67
N PRO A 62 12.95 -9.70 12.13
CA PRO A 62 13.65 -10.68 11.29
C PRO A 62 12.77 -11.91 10.95
N ALA A 63 11.90 -12.34 11.87
CA ALA A 63 10.91 -13.38 11.56
C ALA A 63 9.94 -12.97 10.43
N ALA A 64 9.45 -11.72 10.46
CA ALA A 64 8.59 -11.15 9.42
C ALA A 64 9.29 -11.06 8.07
N LEU A 65 10.51 -10.54 8.03
CA LEU A 65 11.29 -10.42 6.80
C LEU A 65 11.55 -11.80 6.18
N GLU A 66 11.94 -12.80 6.97
CA GLU A 66 12.11 -14.16 6.45
C GLU A 66 10.80 -14.76 5.93
N LYS A 67 9.68 -14.51 6.62
CA LYS A 67 8.36 -14.97 6.18
C LYS A 67 8.00 -14.37 4.82
N MET A 68 8.25 -13.07 4.65
CA MET A 68 8.03 -12.34 3.39
C MET A 68 8.99 -12.76 2.27
N ALA A 69 10.21 -13.18 2.61
CA ALA A 69 11.14 -13.71 1.63
C ALA A 69 10.70 -15.08 1.08
N MET A 70 10.02 -15.89 1.91
CA MET A 70 9.55 -17.23 1.51
C MET A 70 8.25 -17.19 0.70
N GLU A 71 7.38 -16.21 0.96
CA GLU A 71 6.07 -16.11 0.35
C GLU A 71 5.92 -14.79 -0.40
N SER A 72 5.58 -14.85 -1.69
CA SER A 72 5.38 -13.66 -2.52
C SER A 72 4.37 -12.69 -1.89
N VAL A 73 4.80 -11.43 -1.68
CA VAL A 73 4.00 -10.33 -1.10
C VAL A 73 2.66 -10.15 -1.83
N ILE A 74 2.58 -10.50 -3.11
CA ILE A 74 1.41 -10.27 -3.98
C ILE A 74 0.30 -11.30 -3.77
N THR A 75 0.62 -12.49 -3.27
CA THR A 75 -0.33 -13.62 -3.28
C THR A 75 -1.16 -13.76 -2.00
N GLY A 76 -0.87 -13.01 -0.94
CA GLY A 76 -1.59 -13.12 0.33
C GLY A 76 -2.08 -11.78 0.87
N SER A 77 -3.38 -11.68 1.17
CA SER A 77 -4.02 -10.50 1.75
C SER A 77 -3.34 -9.98 3.04
N TYR A 78 -2.70 -10.88 3.79
CA TYR A 78 -2.03 -10.55 5.05
C TYR A 78 -0.60 -10.01 4.88
N TYR A 79 0.00 -10.14 3.69
CA TYR A 79 1.35 -9.61 3.42
C TYR A 79 1.37 -8.09 3.24
N GLY A 80 0.29 -7.51 2.72
CA GLY A 80 0.13 -6.06 2.68
C GLY A 80 0.07 -5.46 4.09
N GLU A 81 -0.67 -6.10 5.01
CA GLU A 81 -0.71 -5.68 6.41
C GLU A 81 0.66 -5.80 7.07
N LEU A 82 1.37 -6.91 6.89
CA LEU A 82 2.71 -7.10 7.44
C LEU A 82 3.73 -6.07 6.92
N MET A 83 3.75 -5.83 5.61
CA MET A 83 4.60 -4.80 4.99
C MET A 83 4.27 -3.41 5.57
N PHE A 84 2.99 -3.08 5.70
CA PHE A 84 2.55 -1.80 6.26
C PHE A 84 3.03 -1.62 7.70
N GLU A 85 2.93 -2.64 8.55
CA GLU A 85 3.40 -2.56 9.92
C GLU A 85 4.93 -2.44 10.02
N LEU A 86 5.68 -3.09 9.13
CA LEU A 86 7.14 -2.91 9.02
C LEU A 86 7.49 -1.45 8.68
N LEU A 87 6.82 -0.84 7.70
CA LEU A 87 7.05 0.55 7.31
C LEU A 87 6.73 1.56 8.44
N ASN A 88 5.88 1.19 9.41
CA ASN A 88 5.53 2.02 10.56
C ASN A 88 6.51 1.90 11.74
N ILE A 89 7.53 1.04 11.66
CA ILE A 89 8.55 0.91 12.69
C ILE A 89 9.38 2.21 12.77
N PRO A 90 9.65 2.75 13.97
CA PRO A 90 10.42 3.99 14.11
C PRO A 90 11.80 3.90 13.46
N ARG A 91 12.21 4.96 12.74
CA ARG A 91 13.51 5.10 12.07
C ARG A 91 14.71 4.65 12.92
N ARG A 92 14.71 4.97 14.23
CA ARG A 92 15.79 4.60 15.16
C ARG A 92 16.03 3.09 15.21
N PHE A 93 15.00 2.25 15.07
CA PHE A 93 15.16 0.81 15.02
C PHE A 93 15.96 0.39 13.77
N TRP A 94 15.60 0.93 12.60
CA TRP A 94 16.28 0.66 11.34
C TRP A 94 17.74 1.12 11.35
N GLU A 95 18.02 2.27 11.96
CA GLU A 95 19.40 2.76 12.16
C GLU A 95 20.24 1.85 13.07
N GLN A 96 19.60 1.07 13.95
CA GLN A 96 20.28 0.12 14.84
C GLN A 96 20.40 -1.28 14.23
N HIS A 97 19.64 -1.56 13.17
CA HIS A 97 19.54 -2.86 12.52
C HIS A 97 19.63 -2.69 10.99
N GLU A 98 20.74 -2.13 10.52
CA GLU A 98 20.95 -1.83 9.09
C GLU A 98 20.72 -3.05 8.18
N GLU A 99 21.13 -4.24 8.63
CA GLU A 99 20.89 -5.50 7.91
C GLU A 99 19.39 -5.79 7.67
N PHE A 100 18.51 -5.43 8.61
CA PHE A 100 17.07 -5.61 8.44
C PHE A 100 16.49 -4.54 7.53
N ALA A 101 17.02 -3.32 7.59
CA ALA A 101 16.62 -2.23 6.70
C ALA A 101 16.97 -2.55 5.24
N ASP A 102 18.16 -3.11 4.98
CA ASP A 102 18.58 -3.53 3.64
C ASP A 102 17.69 -4.66 3.10
N ASN A 103 17.37 -5.66 3.92
CA ASN A 103 16.44 -6.73 3.52
C ASN A 103 15.05 -6.19 3.19
N LEU A 104 14.53 -5.27 4.00
CA LEU A 104 13.24 -4.63 3.73
C LEU A 104 13.29 -3.81 2.43
N ARG A 105 14.37 -3.07 2.18
CA ARG A 105 14.57 -2.28 0.96
C ARG A 105 14.48 -3.15 -0.29
N VAL A 106 15.19 -4.29 -0.32
CA VAL A 106 15.15 -5.23 -1.44
C VAL A 106 13.73 -5.73 -1.69
N MET A 107 12.99 -6.08 -0.63
CA MET A 107 11.59 -6.52 -0.76
C MET A 107 10.66 -5.42 -1.28
N ILE A 108 10.89 -4.16 -0.90
CA ILE A 108 10.13 -3.02 -1.40
C ILE A 108 10.43 -2.80 -2.89
N GLU A 109 11.69 -2.85 -3.30
CA GLU A 109 12.11 -2.72 -4.70
C GLU A 109 11.44 -3.82 -5.56
N GLU A 110 11.52 -5.08 -5.13
CA GLU A 110 10.84 -6.20 -5.82
C GLU A 110 9.31 -6.04 -5.87
N PHE A 111 8.72 -5.48 -4.81
CA PHE A 111 7.28 -5.23 -4.77
C PHE A 111 6.88 -4.14 -5.77
N LEU A 112 7.64 -3.05 -5.84
CA LEU A 112 7.38 -1.94 -6.77
C LEU A 112 7.50 -2.40 -8.23
N ASP A 113 8.53 -3.17 -8.58
CA ASP A 113 8.72 -3.72 -9.92
C ASP A 113 7.50 -4.54 -10.38
N ARG A 114 6.95 -5.35 -9.47
CA ARG A 114 5.78 -6.18 -9.79
C ARG A 114 4.48 -5.37 -9.84
N VAL A 115 4.34 -4.32 -9.03
CA VAL A 115 3.21 -3.38 -9.14
C VAL A 115 3.22 -2.71 -10.50
N GLU A 116 4.41 -2.32 -11.00
CA GLU A 116 4.57 -1.78 -12.34
C GLU A 116 4.14 -2.81 -13.41
N GLU A 117 4.62 -4.05 -13.32
CA GLU A 117 4.23 -5.13 -14.25
C GLU A 117 2.70 -5.35 -14.25
N LEU A 118 2.07 -5.47 -13.08
CA LEU A 118 0.62 -5.65 -12.96
C LEU A 118 -0.14 -4.46 -13.53
N THR A 119 0.37 -3.24 -13.34
CA THR A 119 -0.20 -2.02 -13.91
C THR A 119 -0.12 -2.04 -15.43
N MET A 120 1.00 -2.48 -16.01
CA MET A 120 1.13 -2.65 -17.46
C MET A 120 0.15 -3.70 -18.00
N VAL A 121 -0.01 -4.84 -17.33
CA VAL A 121 -0.97 -5.89 -17.71
C VAL A 121 -2.41 -5.36 -17.64
N ALA A 122 -2.77 -4.66 -16.57
CA ALA A 122 -4.09 -4.04 -16.41
C ALA A 122 -4.37 -3.04 -17.55
N LYS A 123 -3.42 -2.14 -17.85
CA LYS A 123 -3.49 -1.20 -18.99
C LYS A 123 -3.69 -1.95 -20.31
N ALA A 124 -2.98 -3.05 -20.54
CA ALA A 124 -3.12 -3.86 -21.76
C ALA A 124 -4.48 -4.56 -21.87
N ILE A 125 -5.00 -5.14 -20.77
CA ILE A 125 -6.34 -5.77 -20.73
C ILE A 125 -7.40 -4.71 -21.03
N ILE A 126 -7.32 -3.58 -20.34
CA ILE A 126 -8.22 -2.44 -20.54
C ILE A 126 -8.20 -2.00 -22.01
N GLY A 127 -7.01 -1.88 -22.62
CA GLY A 127 -6.88 -1.53 -24.03
C GLY A 127 -7.34 -2.59 -25.03
N ARG A 128 -7.42 -3.87 -24.63
CA ARG A 128 -8.07 -4.92 -25.44
C ARG A 128 -9.59 -4.86 -25.28
N LEU A 129 -10.07 -4.69 -24.06
CA LEU A 129 -11.49 -4.56 -23.76
C LEU A 129 -12.08 -3.36 -24.51
N SER A 130 -11.42 -2.20 -24.54
CA SER A 130 -11.88 -1.02 -25.27
C SER A 130 -12.05 -1.24 -26.79
N ARG A 131 -11.34 -2.23 -27.39
CA ARG A 131 -11.49 -2.57 -28.82
C ARG A 131 -12.66 -3.52 -29.07
N VAL A 132 -12.85 -4.50 -28.18
CA VAL A 132 -13.88 -5.53 -28.31
C VAL A 132 -15.24 -5.00 -27.85
N TYR A 133 -15.25 -4.08 -26.89
CA TYR A 133 -16.45 -3.57 -26.26
C TYR A 133 -17.42 -2.88 -27.23
N PRO A 134 -17.00 -1.98 -28.14
CA PRO A 134 -17.91 -1.38 -29.12
C PRO A 134 -18.61 -2.41 -30.02
N TRP A 135 -17.94 -3.50 -30.37
CA TRP A 135 -18.53 -4.60 -31.13
C TRP A 135 -19.54 -5.40 -30.30
N MET A 136 -19.26 -5.62 -29.01
CA MET A 136 -20.20 -6.25 -28.08
C MET A 136 -21.44 -5.39 -27.85
N ALA A 137 -21.25 -4.07 -27.65
CA ALA A 137 -22.33 -3.11 -27.44
C ALA A 137 -23.25 -2.96 -28.68
N GLN A 138 -22.71 -3.06 -29.90
CA GLN A 138 -23.51 -3.00 -31.14
C GLN A 138 -24.47 -4.20 -31.31
N ARG A 139 -24.19 -5.34 -30.68
CA ARG A 139 -25.04 -6.55 -30.75
C ARG A 139 -26.11 -6.62 -29.67
N SER A 140 -26.03 -5.78 -28.65
CA SER A 140 -27.01 -5.70 -27.58
C SER A 140 -27.98 -4.55 -27.88
N GLU A 141 -29.19 -4.89 -28.34
CA GLU A 141 -30.28 -3.96 -28.65
C GLU A 141 -30.72 -3.13 -27.42
N LYS A 142 -30.25 -3.49 -26.22
CA LYS A 142 -30.50 -2.82 -24.93
C LYS A 142 -29.36 -1.94 -24.42
N SER A 143 -28.17 -1.90 -25.04
CA SER A 143 -27.00 -1.17 -24.51
C SER A 143 -26.62 0.05 -25.36
N LYS A 144 -27.58 0.94 -25.62
CA LYS A 144 -27.27 2.30 -26.14
C LYS A 144 -26.74 3.24 -25.07
N GLU A 145 -26.72 2.82 -23.81
CA GLU A 145 -26.02 3.53 -22.75
C GLU A 145 -24.51 3.36 -22.98
N SER A 146 -23.85 4.46 -23.35
CA SER A 146 -22.39 4.53 -23.41
C SER A 146 -21.83 4.05 -22.07
N LEU A 147 -20.95 3.05 -22.07
CA LEU A 147 -20.23 2.73 -20.85
C LEU A 147 -19.19 3.79 -20.58
N PHE A 148 -19.18 4.25 -19.33
CA PHE A 148 -18.18 5.14 -18.80
C PHE A 148 -17.25 4.33 -17.89
N TYR A 149 -15.96 4.62 -18.00
CA TYR A 149 -14.96 4.21 -17.03
C TYR A 149 -14.60 5.41 -16.19
N THR A 150 -14.62 5.23 -14.88
CA THR A 150 -14.21 6.26 -13.92
C THR A 150 -12.77 6.00 -13.54
N ILE A 151 -11.86 6.87 -13.97
CA ILE A 151 -10.49 6.88 -13.43
C ILE A 151 -10.51 7.79 -12.20
N SER A 152 -9.94 7.31 -11.09
CA SER A 152 -9.71 8.12 -9.90
C SER A 152 -8.23 8.08 -9.55
N HIS A 153 -7.65 9.25 -9.26
CA HIS A 153 -6.27 9.40 -8.83
C HIS A 153 -6.23 10.18 -7.51
N GLU A 154 -5.30 9.81 -6.63
CA GLU A 154 -5.19 10.39 -5.30
C GLU A 154 -3.88 11.15 -5.17
N LEU A 155 -3.98 12.44 -4.88
CA LEU A 155 -2.83 13.31 -4.60
C LEU A 155 -2.81 13.66 -3.12
N LEU A 156 -1.64 13.55 -2.48
CA LEU A 156 -1.48 13.78 -1.04
C LEU A 156 -0.67 15.06 -0.77
N PHE A 157 -1.17 15.89 0.13
CA PHE A 157 -0.56 17.17 0.50
C PHE A 157 -0.48 17.33 2.02
N TYR A 158 0.58 17.98 2.52
CA TYR A 158 0.70 18.30 3.95
C TYR A 158 0.16 19.69 4.31
N LYS A 159 0.06 20.60 3.35
CA LYS A 159 -0.47 21.96 3.54
C LYS A 159 -1.83 22.10 2.86
N LYS A 160 -2.78 22.69 3.58
CA LYS A 160 -4.16 22.87 3.10
C LYS A 160 -4.20 23.75 1.86
N GLU A 161 -3.42 24.81 1.85
CA GLU A 161 -3.37 25.82 0.79
C GLU A 161 -2.86 25.23 -0.53
N GLN A 162 -1.92 24.29 -0.46
CA GLN A 162 -1.43 23.55 -1.63
C GLN A 162 -2.53 22.66 -2.19
N ALA A 163 -3.21 21.90 -1.34
CA ALA A 163 -4.33 21.04 -1.75
C ALA A 163 -5.46 21.86 -2.39
N GLU A 164 -5.84 23.00 -1.79
CA GLU A 164 -6.88 23.88 -2.34
C GLU A 164 -6.48 24.50 -3.68
N SER A 165 -5.21 24.92 -3.83
CA SER A 165 -4.70 25.42 -5.12
C SER A 165 -4.76 24.36 -6.22
N VAL A 166 -4.47 23.10 -5.88
CA VAL A 166 -4.53 21.97 -6.82
C VAL A 166 -5.98 21.70 -7.23
N VAL A 167 -6.91 21.71 -6.27
CA VAL A 167 -8.34 21.53 -6.53
C VAL A 167 -8.84 22.57 -7.53
N ASP A 168 -8.53 23.85 -7.31
CA ASP A 168 -8.97 24.94 -8.20
C ASP A 168 -8.45 24.78 -9.63
N GLU A 169 -7.21 24.33 -9.79
CA GLU A 169 -6.60 24.12 -11.11
C GLU A 169 -7.19 22.92 -11.84
N ILE A 170 -7.38 21.81 -11.12
CA ILE A 170 -7.94 20.59 -11.68
C ILE A 170 -9.42 20.80 -12.05
N GLN A 171 -10.20 21.50 -11.23
CA GLN A 171 -11.57 21.86 -11.58
C GLN A 171 -11.66 22.74 -12.84
N LYS A 172 -10.72 23.67 -13.05
CA LYS A 172 -10.66 24.48 -14.30
C LYS A 172 -10.45 23.65 -15.55
N LYS A 173 -9.81 22.48 -15.43
CA LYS A 173 -9.63 21.52 -16.53
C LYS A 173 -10.86 20.61 -16.74
N GLY A 174 -11.92 20.76 -15.95
CA GLY A 174 -13.19 20.03 -16.10
C GLY A 174 -13.20 18.65 -15.44
N TYR A 175 -12.29 18.37 -14.52
CA TYR A 175 -12.28 17.16 -13.70
C TYR A 175 -13.22 17.28 -12.50
N GLU A 176 -13.78 16.16 -12.05
CA GLU A 176 -14.44 16.09 -10.75
C GLU A 176 -13.38 15.95 -9.66
N VAL A 177 -13.47 16.72 -8.58
CA VAL A 177 -12.44 16.75 -7.54
C VAL A 177 -13.07 16.77 -6.16
N TRP A 178 -12.51 15.96 -5.27
CA TRP A 178 -12.89 15.90 -3.85
C TRP A 178 -11.67 16.18 -2.99
N LEU A 179 -11.83 17.00 -1.96
CA LEU A 179 -10.78 17.27 -0.97
C LEU A 179 -11.21 16.65 0.36
N GLU A 180 -10.43 15.68 0.84
CA GLU A 180 -10.62 15.01 2.11
C GLU A 180 -9.47 15.32 3.06
N LYS A 181 -9.76 15.53 4.35
CA LYS A 181 -8.73 15.63 5.38
C LYS A 181 -8.60 14.29 6.08
N ALA A 182 -7.43 13.66 5.98
CA ALA A 182 -7.09 12.41 6.66
C ALA A 182 -5.89 12.65 7.59
N ASP A 183 -6.15 12.71 8.90
CA ASP A 183 -5.14 12.99 9.93
C ASP A 183 -4.33 14.29 9.69
N ARG A 184 -3.07 14.13 9.25
CA ARG A 184 -2.09 15.20 9.00
C ARG A 184 -1.89 15.49 7.52
N VAL A 185 -2.64 14.82 6.65
CA VAL A 185 -2.57 15.00 5.20
C VAL A 185 -3.94 15.41 4.64
N TYR A 186 -3.88 16.15 3.54
CA TYR A 186 -5.00 16.54 2.70
C TYR A 186 -4.92 15.69 1.44
N LYS A 187 -5.99 14.95 1.18
CA LYS A 187 -6.13 14.04 0.05
C LYS A 187 -7.02 14.69 -1.00
N VAL A 188 -6.48 14.92 -2.18
CA VAL A 188 -7.22 15.41 -3.34
C VAL A 188 -7.50 14.21 -4.24
N ILE A 189 -8.77 13.84 -4.36
CA ILE A 189 -9.23 12.74 -5.22
C ILE A 189 -9.72 13.36 -6.52
N VAL A 190 -9.03 13.07 -7.61
CA VAL A 190 -9.35 13.56 -8.95
C VAL A 190 -10.01 12.45 -9.72
N THR A 191 -11.20 12.70 -10.22
CA THR A 191 -12.02 11.72 -10.92
C THR A 191 -12.40 12.23 -12.30
N LYS A 192 -12.29 11.35 -13.30
CA LYS A 192 -12.83 11.60 -14.65
C LYS A 192 -13.61 10.40 -15.13
N CYS A 193 -14.87 10.65 -15.46
CA CYS A 193 -15.70 9.69 -16.19
C CYS A 193 -15.39 9.82 -17.69
N LEU A 194 -14.87 8.75 -18.26
CA LEU A 194 -14.45 8.69 -19.66
C LEU A 194 -15.32 7.70 -20.42
N PRO A 195 -15.79 8.04 -21.64
CA PRO A 195 -16.45 7.06 -22.48
C PRO A 195 -15.44 5.97 -22.90
N ILE A 196 -15.85 4.71 -22.79
CA ILE A 196 -15.05 3.58 -23.30
C ILE A 196 -15.23 3.51 -24.82
N ASP A 197 -14.42 4.26 -25.55
CA ASP A 197 -14.39 4.27 -27.02
C ASP A 197 -12.99 3.94 -27.59
N LYS A 198 -12.82 4.12 -28.91
CA LYS A 198 -11.55 3.81 -29.60
C LYS A 198 -10.36 4.65 -29.14
N LYS A 199 -10.61 5.83 -28.54
CA LYS A 199 -9.59 6.75 -28.02
C LYS A 199 -9.34 6.55 -26.53
N PHE A 200 -10.04 5.62 -25.88
CA PHE A 200 -10.00 5.46 -24.43
C PHE A 200 -8.57 5.31 -23.86
N CYS A 201 -7.69 4.56 -24.53
CA CYS A 201 -6.30 4.40 -24.10
C CYS A 201 -5.49 5.71 -24.22
N ASP A 202 -5.72 6.49 -25.28
CA ASP A 202 -5.04 7.76 -25.49
C ASP A 202 -5.46 8.75 -24.39
N ILE A 203 -6.76 8.76 -24.05
CA ILE A 203 -7.30 9.63 -22.99
C ILE A 203 -6.82 9.20 -21.60
N ILE A 204 -6.66 7.90 -21.33
CA ILE A 204 -6.03 7.43 -20.08
C ILE A 204 -4.60 7.94 -19.98
N ASN A 205 -3.80 7.77 -21.03
CA ASN A 205 -2.39 8.19 -21.00
C ASN A 205 -2.25 9.72 -20.88
N GLU A 206 -3.10 10.49 -21.57
CA GLU A 206 -3.17 11.95 -21.43
C GLU A 206 -3.55 12.35 -19.98
N PHE A 207 -4.52 11.64 -19.38
CA PHE A 207 -4.91 11.86 -17.99
C PHE A 207 -3.77 11.55 -17.00
N ASP A 208 -3.10 10.40 -17.17
CA ASP A 208 -1.96 10.00 -16.34
C ASP A 208 -0.83 11.04 -16.43
N ASN A 209 -0.44 11.44 -17.64
CA ASN A 209 0.62 12.43 -17.86
C ASN A 209 0.27 13.79 -17.26
N GLU A 210 -0.97 14.27 -17.46
CA GLU A 210 -1.41 15.55 -16.90
C GLU A 210 -1.38 15.57 -15.37
N LEU A 211 -1.73 14.44 -14.74
CA LEU A 211 -1.71 14.31 -13.30
C LEU A 211 -0.29 14.18 -12.75
N GLU A 212 0.60 13.51 -13.47
CA GLU A 212 2.02 13.42 -13.14
C GLU A 212 2.67 14.81 -13.18
N GLU A 213 2.45 15.58 -14.25
CA GLU A 213 2.93 16.96 -14.37
C GLU A 213 2.41 17.87 -13.23
N LEU A 214 1.13 17.73 -12.89
CA LEU A 214 0.55 18.44 -11.74
C LEU A 214 1.23 18.00 -10.44
N SER A 215 1.35 16.69 -10.21
CA SER A 215 1.99 16.14 -9.03
C SER A 215 3.42 16.66 -8.86
N GLU A 216 4.25 16.63 -9.90
CA GLU A 216 5.62 17.13 -9.87
C GLU A 216 5.69 18.63 -9.53
N ARG A 217 4.81 19.43 -10.15
CA ARG A 217 4.78 20.89 -9.94
C ARG A 217 4.45 21.26 -8.50
N PHE A 218 3.63 20.48 -7.82
CA PHE A 218 3.25 20.74 -6.44
C PHE A 218 4.12 19.98 -5.42
N SER A 219 4.72 18.85 -5.79
CA SER A 219 5.67 18.08 -4.96
C SER A 219 6.99 18.82 -4.76
N GLY A 220 7.45 19.60 -5.75
CA GLY A 220 8.66 20.43 -5.64
C GLY A 220 8.59 21.55 -4.58
N ASN A 221 7.47 21.72 -3.89
CA ASN A 221 7.27 22.73 -2.82
C ASN A 221 7.15 22.10 -1.42
N LEU A 222 7.62 20.86 -1.24
CA LEU A 222 7.59 20.12 0.03
C LEU A 222 8.87 20.27 0.88
N GLU A 223 9.85 21.07 0.45
CA GLU A 223 10.97 21.51 1.30
C GLU A 223 10.55 22.52 2.37
#